data_AF-A0A933TVC4-F1
#
_entry.id   AF-A0A933TVC4-F1
#
_cell.length_a   1.000
_cell.length_b   1.000
_cell.length_c   1.000
_cell.angle_alpha   90.00
_cell.angle_beta   90.00
_cell.angle_gamma   90.00
#
_symmetry.space_group_name_H-M   'P 1'
#
loop_
_entity.id
_entity.type
_entity.pdbx_description
1 polymer ?
#
loop_
_entity_poly.entity_id
_entity_poly.type
_entity_poly.pdbx_seq_one_letter_code
_entity_poly.pdbx_strand_id
1 'polypeptide(L)'
;MKKFILFALFAVCCIGCGGGGTAKEDNSKGGISIDAGAPYLLLVSYQTPRYAELGEVELDALEKSPYDGTAARLNEPVDLRVPSFADLKEKIDFLNDNSEKRFWPWVFANRIVVPAKADSDKATAEYYRKVNTIELNDIGAPMSDFLSTFRVALKIAKETNSPGIVLDLEFFNNYDCYSISYVSTRRKIPPADVTAMLAGIGDRMAAIMAEEYQDAVVWFLTTGLSVPDFEVSSAGQFYYISPAYIVLGMVEGAKKRGLWSKFIDGDKTSIGLYSKDLMDLETKINRRERAVALVMSKYTDILLPGAAVAPWHDLGLIKGWIKQGVGDKTFYNDISDFGSTFDCLLSAYPYVWIYASSEAGYNPYNPDVAQLYNNELAKTKMKFWHRK
;
A
#
# COMPACT_ATOMS: atom_id res chain seq x y z
N MET A 1 -1.60 18.53 -45.77
CA MET A 1 -1.04 19.55 -44.85
C MET A 1 -0.48 18.83 -43.64
N LYS A 2 0.84 18.62 -43.60
CA LYS A 2 1.57 18.00 -42.48
C LYS A 2 2.05 19.13 -41.56
N LYS A 3 1.62 19.16 -40.30
CA LYS A 3 2.16 20.08 -39.29
C LYS A 3 3.14 19.33 -38.40
N PHE A 4 4.41 19.69 -38.55
CA PHE A 4 5.48 19.47 -37.59
C PHE A 4 5.17 20.23 -36.29
N ILE A 5 5.35 19.59 -35.15
CA ILE A 5 5.51 20.29 -33.86
C ILE A 5 6.83 19.80 -33.24
N LEU A 6 7.72 20.79 -33.10
CA LEU A 6 9.06 20.75 -32.54
C LEU A 6 8.94 20.78 -31.02
N PHE A 7 9.46 19.78 -30.30
CA PHE A 7 9.60 19.84 -28.85
C PHE A 7 11.01 20.31 -28.48
N ALA A 8 11.07 21.45 -27.80
CA ALA A 8 12.29 22.00 -27.22
C ALA A 8 12.61 21.30 -25.89
N LEU A 9 13.86 20.85 -25.74
CA LEU A 9 14.44 20.42 -24.47
C LEU A 9 14.61 21.63 -23.54
N PHE A 10 14.06 21.57 -22.34
CA PHE A 10 14.54 22.36 -21.21
C PHE A 10 15.40 21.48 -20.31
N ALA A 11 16.69 21.78 -20.29
CA ALA A 11 17.61 21.33 -19.25
C ALA A 11 17.43 22.27 -18.05
N VAL A 12 17.08 21.71 -16.88
CA VAL A 12 17.16 22.43 -15.62
C VAL A 12 18.31 21.83 -14.82
N CYS A 13 19.44 22.53 -14.84
CA CYS A 13 20.49 22.41 -13.84
C CYS A 13 19.99 23.07 -12.54
N CYS A 14 20.04 22.35 -11.43
CA CYS A 14 20.07 22.97 -10.10
C CYS A 14 21.35 22.55 -9.39
N ILE A 15 22.30 23.49 -9.37
CA ILE A 15 23.45 23.55 -8.46
C ILE A 15 22.93 24.02 -7.10
N GLY A 16 23.42 23.40 -6.04
CA GLY A 16 22.96 23.61 -4.67
C GLY A 16 23.40 24.91 -4.01
N CYS A 17 22.87 25.13 -2.80
CA CYS A 17 23.47 25.95 -1.75
C CYS A 17 23.04 25.38 -0.39
N GLY A 18 24.03 25.16 0.48
CA GLY A 18 23.83 24.80 1.87
C GLY A 18 23.33 25.98 2.71
N GLY A 19 22.69 25.64 3.82
CA GLY A 19 22.33 26.57 4.89
C GLY A 19 22.26 25.79 6.19
N GLY A 20 23.23 26.02 7.09
CA GLY A 20 23.23 25.49 8.44
C GLY A 20 22.09 26.12 9.25
N GLY A 21 21.22 25.27 9.80
CA GLY A 21 20.18 25.62 10.75
C GLY A 21 20.40 24.85 12.04
N THR A 22 20.43 25.57 13.15
CA THR A 22 20.66 25.09 14.50
C THR A 22 19.59 24.11 14.97
N ALA A 23 20.02 22.99 15.56
CA ALA A 23 19.17 21.99 16.17
C ALA A 23 18.38 22.59 17.35
N LYS A 24 17.04 22.53 17.25
CA LYS A 24 16.15 22.71 18.39
C LYS A 24 15.92 21.35 19.06
N GLU A 25 15.95 21.38 20.39
CA GLU A 25 15.79 20.24 21.28
C GLU A 25 14.55 19.40 20.99
N ASP A 26 14.79 18.10 21.14
CA ASP A 26 13.98 16.97 20.75
C ASP A 26 12.86 16.72 21.80
N ASN A 27 11.61 16.92 21.39
CA ASN A 27 10.43 16.50 22.16
C ASN A 27 10.11 15.04 21.81
N SER A 28 11.00 14.13 22.18
CA SER A 28 10.83 12.68 22.04
C SER A 28 9.77 12.16 23.03
N LYS A 29 8.50 12.26 22.63
CA LYS A 29 7.42 11.48 23.23
C LYS A 29 6.95 10.43 22.22
N GLY A 30 7.51 9.23 22.34
CA GLY A 30 6.83 7.96 22.06
C GLY A 30 6.64 7.54 20.60
N GLY A 31 7.13 8.28 19.60
CA GLY A 31 7.10 7.80 18.22
C GLY A 31 8.06 6.61 18.05
N ILE A 32 7.58 5.51 17.45
CA ILE A 32 8.45 4.43 16.98
C ILE A 32 9.41 5.05 15.96
N SER A 33 10.64 5.34 16.40
CA SER A 33 11.71 5.80 15.53
C SER A 33 12.09 4.63 14.63
N ILE A 34 11.59 4.60 13.40
CA ILE A 34 12.20 3.82 12.34
C ILE A 34 13.61 4.40 12.19
N ASP A 35 14.59 3.59 12.54
CA ASP A 35 15.99 3.96 12.64
C ASP A 35 16.40 4.72 11.37
N ALA A 36 16.75 6.00 11.50
CA ALA A 36 16.74 6.99 10.41
C ALA A 36 17.76 6.79 9.27
N GLY A 37 18.27 5.56 9.08
CA GLY A 37 19.20 5.23 8.00
C GLY A 37 19.03 3.85 7.35
N ALA A 38 18.13 2.98 7.84
CA ALA A 38 17.87 1.70 7.18
C ALA A 38 16.45 1.69 6.58
N PRO A 39 16.28 1.31 5.30
CA PRO A 39 14.95 1.13 4.72
C PRO A 39 14.17 0.04 5.44
N TYR A 40 12.87 0.26 5.64
CA TYR A 40 11.95 -0.70 6.23
C TYR A 40 11.49 -1.70 5.17
N LEU A 41 11.69 -3.00 5.42
CA LEU A 41 11.32 -4.08 4.54
C LEU A 41 10.08 -4.83 5.06
N LEU A 42 8.95 -4.68 4.38
CA LEU A 42 7.69 -5.35 4.73
C LEU A 42 7.45 -6.56 3.83
N LEU A 43 7.18 -7.73 4.41
CA LEU A 43 6.62 -8.88 3.67
C LEU A 43 5.12 -8.68 3.47
N VAL A 44 4.63 -8.88 2.25
CA VAL A 44 3.19 -8.96 1.96
C VAL A 44 2.93 -10.26 1.21
N SER A 45 1.99 -11.07 1.67
CA SER A 45 1.61 -12.30 0.99
C SER A 45 0.17 -12.71 1.30
N TYR A 46 -0.53 -13.24 0.31
CA TYR A 46 -1.77 -13.98 0.53
C TYR A 46 -1.53 -15.38 1.11
N GLN A 47 -0.28 -15.84 1.15
CA GLN A 47 0.10 -17.07 1.85
C GLN A 47 0.37 -16.81 3.33
N THR A 48 0.54 -15.55 3.75
CA THR A 48 0.49 -15.20 5.18
C THR A 48 -0.90 -15.55 5.69
N PRO A 49 -1.01 -16.40 6.73
CA PRO A 49 -2.29 -16.70 7.36
C PRO A 49 -3.00 -15.42 7.81
N ARG A 50 -4.30 -15.53 8.06
CA ARG A 50 -5.02 -14.41 8.66
C ARG A 50 -4.42 -14.10 10.02
N TYR A 51 -4.57 -12.87 10.49
CA TYR A 51 -3.99 -12.40 11.74
C TYR A 51 -4.32 -13.33 12.92
N ALA A 52 -5.58 -13.79 13.00
CA ALA A 52 -6.05 -14.74 14.01
C ALA A 52 -5.39 -16.14 13.94
N GLU A 53 -4.79 -16.48 12.80
CA GLU A 53 -4.27 -17.81 12.47
C GLU A 53 -2.75 -17.90 12.54
N LEU A 54 -2.04 -16.78 12.76
CA LEU A 54 -0.59 -16.77 12.88
C LEU A 54 -0.15 -17.68 14.05
N GLY A 55 0.68 -18.68 13.76
CA GLY A 55 1.20 -19.64 14.73
C GLY A 55 2.73 -19.71 14.74
N GLU A 56 3.27 -20.59 15.57
CA GLU A 56 4.72 -20.73 15.79
C GLU A 56 5.50 -20.96 14.50
N VAL A 57 4.93 -21.69 13.53
CA VAL A 57 5.59 -21.97 12.24
C VAL A 57 5.82 -20.69 11.45
N GLU A 58 4.81 -19.82 11.35
CA GLU A 58 4.95 -18.54 10.65
C GLU A 58 5.90 -17.60 11.38
N LEU A 59 5.85 -17.60 12.71
CA LEU A 59 6.71 -16.77 13.55
C LEU A 59 8.18 -17.17 13.36
N ASP A 60 8.52 -18.45 13.45
CA ASP A 60 9.88 -18.95 13.25
C ASP A 60 10.43 -18.62 11.85
N ALA A 61 9.60 -18.75 10.81
CA ALA A 61 9.97 -18.37 9.45
C ALA A 61 10.25 -16.86 9.33
N LEU A 62 9.43 -16.02 9.97
CA LEU A 62 9.59 -14.57 9.96
C LEU A 62 10.81 -14.14 10.76
N GLU A 63 11.05 -14.70 11.94
CA GLU A 63 12.20 -14.35 12.79
C GLU A 63 13.54 -14.56 12.07
N LYS A 64 13.64 -15.63 11.27
CA LYS A 64 14.83 -15.95 10.47
C LYS A 64 14.96 -15.08 9.20
N SER A 65 13.96 -14.26 8.89
CA SER A 65 13.92 -13.45 7.68
C SER A 65 14.52 -12.05 7.87
N PRO A 66 15.00 -11.41 6.78
CA PRO A 66 15.49 -10.04 6.82
C PRO A 66 14.38 -8.99 6.89
N TYR A 67 13.10 -9.39 6.84
CA TYR A 67 11.96 -8.49 6.94
C TYR A 67 11.89 -7.83 8.33
N ASP A 68 11.45 -6.58 8.38
CA ASP A 68 11.17 -5.86 9.62
C ASP A 68 9.75 -6.16 10.15
N GLY A 69 8.87 -6.60 9.25
CA GLY A 69 7.52 -7.00 9.57
C GLY A 69 6.82 -7.71 8.43
N THR A 70 5.60 -8.16 8.70
CA THR A 70 4.72 -8.78 7.71
C THR A 70 3.32 -8.19 7.77
N ALA A 71 2.66 -8.07 6.62
CA ALA A 71 1.24 -7.77 6.54
C ALA A 71 0.44 -9.05 6.82
N ALA A 72 -0.52 -8.97 7.75
CA ALA A 72 -1.38 -10.09 8.12
C ALA A 72 -2.84 -9.67 8.03
N ARG A 73 -3.60 -10.37 7.18
CA ARG A 73 -4.99 -10.04 6.83
C ARG A 73 -5.88 -10.20 8.06
N LEU A 74 -6.63 -9.17 8.44
CA LEU A 74 -7.67 -9.34 9.47
C LEU A 74 -8.80 -10.23 8.96
N ASN A 75 -9.14 -10.06 7.67
CA ASN A 75 -10.20 -10.76 6.96
C ASN A 75 -9.79 -10.98 5.50
N GLU A 76 -10.52 -11.85 4.80
CA GLU A 76 -10.38 -11.94 3.35
C GLU A 76 -10.96 -10.70 2.63
N PRO A 77 -10.49 -10.36 1.42
CA PRO A 77 -10.97 -9.18 0.67
C PRO A 77 -12.48 -9.14 0.45
N VAL A 78 -13.14 -10.31 0.39
CA VAL A 78 -14.57 -10.47 0.14
C VAL A 78 -15.36 -10.94 1.37
N ASP A 79 -14.71 -11.01 2.53
CA ASP A 79 -15.39 -11.39 3.78
C ASP A 79 -16.29 -10.26 4.26
N LEU A 80 -17.51 -10.60 4.70
CA LEU A 80 -18.48 -9.64 5.24
C LEU A 80 -18.40 -9.51 6.78
N ARG A 81 -17.67 -10.39 7.47
CA ARG A 81 -17.54 -10.37 8.93
C ARG A 81 -16.74 -9.17 9.42
N VAL A 82 -17.15 -8.56 10.53
CA VAL A 82 -16.34 -7.53 11.21
C VAL A 82 -15.53 -8.21 12.30
N PRO A 83 -14.18 -8.09 12.31
CA PRO A 83 -13.38 -8.69 13.36
C PRO A 83 -13.60 -7.91 14.66
N SER A 84 -13.61 -8.62 15.79
CA SER A 84 -13.70 -8.04 17.13
C SER A 84 -12.29 -7.93 17.72
N PHE A 85 -11.97 -6.77 18.32
CA PHE A 85 -10.71 -6.61 19.04
C PHE A 85 -10.60 -7.57 20.23
N ALA A 86 -11.70 -7.81 20.94
CA ALA A 86 -11.73 -8.71 22.09
C ALA A 86 -11.39 -10.16 21.69
N ASP A 87 -11.91 -10.61 20.55
CA ASP A 87 -11.71 -11.97 20.04
C ASP A 87 -10.26 -12.20 19.59
N LEU A 88 -9.50 -11.12 19.36
CA LEU A 88 -8.10 -11.17 18.93
C LEU A 88 -7.12 -10.94 20.08
N LYS A 89 -7.59 -10.68 21.31
CA LYS A 89 -6.71 -10.31 22.43
C LYS A 89 -5.69 -11.40 22.78
N GLU A 90 -6.12 -12.65 22.85
CA GLU A 90 -5.22 -13.79 23.09
C GLU A 90 -4.16 -13.91 21.99
N LYS A 91 -4.54 -13.67 20.74
CA LYS A 91 -3.60 -13.71 19.62
C LYS A 91 -2.60 -12.56 19.68
N ILE A 92 -3.04 -11.36 20.04
CA ILE A 92 -2.16 -10.20 20.24
C ILE A 92 -1.12 -10.50 21.32
N ASP A 93 -1.55 -11.03 22.46
CA ASP A 93 -0.67 -11.37 23.58
C ASP A 93 0.35 -12.45 23.14
N PHE A 94 -0.11 -13.49 22.45
CA PHE A 94 0.76 -14.50 21.86
C PHE A 94 1.83 -13.89 20.92
N LEU A 95 1.45 -13.00 20.00
CA LEU A 95 2.40 -12.40 19.06
C LEU A 95 3.44 -11.51 19.76
N ASN A 96 3.01 -10.74 20.77
CA ASN A 96 3.91 -9.89 21.56
C ASN A 96 4.93 -10.70 22.38
N ASP A 97 4.52 -11.87 22.89
CA ASP A 97 5.37 -12.72 23.72
C ASP A 97 6.36 -13.58 22.91
N ASN A 98 6.09 -13.81 21.62
CA ASN A 98 6.80 -14.82 20.83
C ASN A 98 7.53 -14.28 19.59
N SER A 99 7.50 -12.97 19.33
CA SER A 99 8.14 -12.40 18.15
C SER A 99 8.59 -10.96 18.35
N GLU A 100 9.75 -10.63 17.79
CA GLU A 100 10.26 -9.26 17.71
C GLU A 100 9.83 -8.57 16.40
N LYS A 101 9.33 -9.34 15.43
CA LYS A 101 8.82 -8.81 14.16
C LYS A 101 7.53 -8.03 14.35
N ARG A 102 7.30 -7.07 13.46
CA ARG A 102 6.07 -6.26 13.47
C ARG A 102 5.00 -6.90 12.59
N PHE A 103 3.84 -7.18 13.16
CA PHE A 103 2.68 -7.69 12.42
C PHE A 103 1.75 -6.54 12.08
N TRP A 104 1.70 -6.18 10.80
CA TRP A 104 0.86 -5.09 10.29
C TRP A 104 -0.54 -5.63 9.99
N PRO A 105 -1.59 -5.20 10.72
CA PRO A 105 -2.95 -5.55 10.38
C PRO A 105 -3.28 -5.07 8.97
N TRP A 106 -3.70 -5.99 8.10
CA TRP A 106 -4.00 -5.71 6.70
C TRP A 106 -5.51 -5.66 6.48
N VAL A 107 -5.99 -4.49 6.06
CA VAL A 107 -7.40 -4.13 5.85
C VAL A 107 -7.68 -3.92 4.36
N PHE A 108 -8.84 -4.39 3.89
CA PHE A 108 -9.31 -4.22 2.52
C PHE A 108 -10.48 -3.24 2.46
N ALA A 109 -10.39 -2.20 1.62
CA ALA A 109 -11.51 -1.32 1.34
C ALA A 109 -12.54 -1.96 0.39
N ASN A 110 -12.24 -3.12 -0.19
CA ASN A 110 -13.13 -3.81 -1.12
C ASN A 110 -14.56 -3.99 -0.60
N ARG A 111 -14.76 -4.08 0.73
CA ARG A 111 -16.08 -4.18 1.37
C ARG A 111 -17.01 -3.02 1.03
N ILE A 112 -16.51 -1.80 0.84
CA ILE A 112 -17.38 -0.65 0.50
C ILE A 112 -17.80 -0.64 -0.97
N VAL A 113 -17.36 -1.62 -1.77
CA VAL A 113 -17.66 -1.73 -3.20
C VAL A 113 -18.59 -2.91 -3.44
N VAL A 114 -19.73 -2.62 -4.05
CA VAL A 114 -20.73 -3.61 -4.45
C VAL A 114 -20.14 -4.50 -5.54
N PRO A 115 -20.20 -5.83 -5.39
CA PRO A 115 -19.76 -6.77 -6.43
C PRO A 115 -20.46 -6.51 -7.76
N ALA A 116 -19.72 -6.59 -8.88
CA ALA A 116 -20.29 -6.46 -10.22
C ALA A 116 -21.42 -7.47 -10.49
N LYS A 117 -21.41 -8.61 -9.77
CA LYS A 117 -22.45 -9.65 -9.78
C LYS A 117 -23.06 -9.88 -8.40
N ALA A 118 -23.42 -8.82 -7.68
CA ALA A 118 -23.98 -8.92 -6.33
C ALA A 118 -25.22 -9.85 -6.21
N ASP A 119 -25.99 -10.01 -7.29
CA ASP A 119 -27.19 -10.84 -7.33
C ASP A 119 -26.92 -12.37 -7.34
N SER A 120 -25.66 -12.82 -7.47
CA SER A 120 -25.36 -14.25 -7.56
C SER A 120 -25.42 -14.99 -6.22
N ASP A 121 -25.39 -14.27 -5.10
CA ASP A 121 -25.52 -14.83 -3.74
C ASP A 121 -26.53 -14.00 -2.93
N LYS A 122 -27.48 -14.69 -2.28
CA LYS A 122 -28.58 -14.03 -1.55
C LYS A 122 -28.07 -13.21 -0.37
N ALA A 123 -27.06 -13.68 0.35
CA ALA A 123 -26.53 -12.97 1.51
C ALA A 123 -25.82 -11.68 1.09
N THR A 124 -24.99 -11.77 0.04
CA THR A 124 -24.33 -10.63 -0.59
C THR A 124 -25.33 -9.61 -1.15
N ALA A 125 -26.35 -10.08 -1.87
CA ALA A 125 -27.40 -9.22 -2.41
C ALA A 125 -28.16 -8.46 -1.31
N GLU A 126 -28.47 -9.12 -0.18
CA GLU A 126 -29.12 -8.47 0.96
C GLU A 126 -28.17 -7.45 1.63
N TYR A 127 -26.91 -7.81 1.83
CA TYR A 127 -25.89 -6.94 2.44
C TYR A 127 -25.71 -5.63 1.66
N TYR A 128 -25.72 -5.71 0.32
CA TYR A 128 -25.55 -4.56 -0.57
C TYR A 128 -26.86 -3.94 -1.07
N ARG A 129 -28.03 -4.35 -0.57
CA ARG A 129 -29.34 -3.97 -1.16
C ARG A 129 -29.56 -2.46 -1.36
N LYS A 130 -28.96 -1.62 -0.52
CA LYS A 130 -29.08 -0.15 -0.56
C LYS A 130 -27.92 0.54 -1.31
N VAL A 131 -26.91 -0.22 -1.72
CA VAL A 131 -25.69 0.27 -2.33
C VAL A 131 -25.63 -0.26 -3.76
N ASN A 132 -25.33 0.60 -4.73
CA ASN A 132 -25.35 0.22 -6.15
C ASN A 132 -23.99 0.31 -6.86
N THR A 133 -22.97 0.92 -6.21
CA THR A 133 -21.57 0.97 -6.65
C THR A 133 -20.63 1.01 -5.45
N ILE A 134 -20.11 2.18 -5.10
CA ILE A 134 -19.34 2.41 -3.87
C ILE A 134 -20.33 2.96 -2.84
N GLU A 135 -20.24 2.48 -1.60
CA GLU A 135 -20.98 3.10 -0.50
C GLU A 135 -20.34 4.45 -0.13
N LEU A 136 -21.02 5.54 -0.47
CA LEU A 136 -20.52 6.91 -0.28
C LEU A 136 -21.16 7.64 0.92
N ASN A 137 -22.37 7.23 1.32
CA ASN A 137 -23.26 7.99 2.20
C ASN A 137 -23.50 7.36 3.58
N ASP A 138 -22.86 6.22 3.87
CA ASP A 138 -23.07 5.47 5.12
C ASP A 138 -24.52 5.05 5.36
N ILE A 139 -25.22 4.67 4.28
CA ILE A 139 -26.66 4.31 4.34
C ILE A 139 -26.91 2.82 4.63
N GLY A 140 -25.85 2.05 4.89
CA GLY A 140 -25.91 0.62 5.15
C GLY A 140 -24.65 0.07 5.80
N ALA A 141 -24.67 -1.23 6.10
CA ALA A 141 -23.59 -1.95 6.77
C ALA A 141 -22.19 -1.85 6.11
N PRO A 142 -22.03 -1.80 4.77
CA PRO A 142 -20.69 -1.84 4.15
C PRO A 142 -19.70 -0.79 4.67
N MET A 143 -20.15 0.46 4.85
CA MET A 143 -19.29 1.55 5.31
C MET A 143 -19.00 1.45 6.81
N SER A 144 -20.03 1.27 7.64
CA SER A 144 -19.87 1.10 9.08
C SER A 144 -18.96 -0.08 9.42
N ASP A 145 -19.08 -1.19 8.69
CA ASP A 145 -18.30 -2.41 8.89
C ASP A 145 -16.85 -2.23 8.45
N PHE A 146 -16.61 -1.51 7.34
CA PHE A 146 -15.26 -1.14 6.91
C PHE A 146 -14.58 -0.24 7.94
N LEU A 147 -15.24 0.83 8.37
CA LEU A 147 -14.70 1.77 9.37
C LEU A 147 -14.46 1.08 10.72
N SER A 148 -15.32 0.14 11.11
CA SER A 148 -15.14 -0.69 12.31
C SER A 148 -13.92 -1.62 12.19
N THR A 149 -13.74 -2.27 11.03
CA THR A 149 -12.56 -3.10 10.76
C THR A 149 -11.27 -2.27 10.79
N PHE A 150 -11.29 -1.09 10.18
CA PHE A 150 -10.18 -0.13 10.20
C PHE A 150 -9.85 0.32 11.63
N ARG A 151 -10.86 0.62 12.46
CA ARG A 151 -10.68 0.94 13.89
C ARG A 151 -10.02 -0.20 14.66
N VAL A 152 -10.50 -1.43 14.46
CA VAL A 152 -9.92 -2.62 15.10
C VAL A 152 -8.47 -2.82 14.67
N ALA A 153 -8.14 -2.62 13.39
CA ALA A 153 -6.78 -2.69 12.89
C ALA A 153 -5.83 -1.70 13.59
N LEU A 154 -6.25 -0.46 13.78
CA LEU A 154 -5.45 0.55 14.50
C LEU A 154 -5.23 0.17 15.97
N LYS A 155 -6.26 -0.36 16.64
CA LYS A 155 -6.12 -0.85 18.02
C LYS A 155 -5.13 -2.00 18.11
N ILE A 156 -5.21 -2.98 17.20
CA ILE A 156 -4.28 -4.10 17.12
C ILE A 156 -2.86 -3.59 16.90
N ALA A 157 -2.67 -2.70 15.92
CA ALA A 157 -1.35 -2.16 15.61
C ALA A 157 -0.72 -1.48 16.84
N LYS A 158 -1.51 -0.68 17.58
CA LYS A 158 -1.07 -0.02 18.80
C LYS A 158 -0.71 -1.02 19.91
N GLU A 159 -1.56 -2.00 20.16
CA GLU A 159 -1.35 -3.01 21.20
C GLU A 159 -0.15 -3.93 20.90
N THR A 160 0.20 -4.08 19.62
CA THR A 160 1.31 -4.93 19.16
C THR A 160 2.57 -4.14 18.86
N ASN A 161 2.57 -2.84 19.17
CA ASN A 161 3.64 -1.90 18.81
C ASN A 161 4.06 -1.98 17.33
N SER A 162 3.13 -2.35 16.44
CA SER A 162 3.32 -2.24 15.00
C SER A 162 3.33 -0.76 14.63
N PRO A 163 4.18 -0.28 13.70
CA PRO A 163 4.18 1.12 13.30
C PRO A 163 2.84 1.59 12.75
N GLY A 164 2.00 0.67 12.26
CA GLY A 164 0.61 0.95 11.93
C GLY A 164 -0.03 -0.19 11.15
N ILE A 165 -0.73 0.13 10.06
CA ILE A 165 -1.56 -0.82 9.30
C ILE A 165 -1.23 -0.82 7.81
N VAL A 166 -1.55 -1.93 7.15
CA VAL A 166 -1.58 -2.00 5.68
C VAL A 166 -3.02 -1.81 5.23
N LEU A 167 -3.23 -0.92 4.27
CA LEU A 167 -4.54 -0.64 3.70
C LEU A 167 -4.53 -0.91 2.20
N ASP A 168 -5.29 -1.91 1.78
CA ASP A 168 -5.46 -2.24 0.38
C ASP A 168 -6.75 -1.64 -0.15
N LEU A 169 -6.58 -0.66 -1.03
CA LEU A 169 -7.66 0.07 -1.69
C LEU A 169 -8.05 -0.54 -3.04
N GLU A 170 -7.65 -1.78 -3.31
CA GLU A 170 -8.07 -2.47 -4.52
C GLU A 170 -9.56 -2.87 -4.48
N PHE A 171 -10.28 -2.53 -5.56
CA PHE A 171 -11.71 -2.76 -5.70
C PHE A 171 -12.00 -4.10 -6.40
N PHE A 172 -11.48 -5.20 -5.83
CA PHE A 172 -11.63 -6.57 -6.35
C PHE A 172 -13.06 -6.95 -6.76
N ASN A 173 -14.06 -6.42 -6.05
CA ASN A 173 -15.48 -6.65 -6.28
C ASN A 173 -15.98 -6.03 -7.59
N ASN A 174 -15.45 -4.88 -7.99
CA ASN A 174 -15.87 -4.17 -9.18
C ASN A 174 -14.82 -3.15 -9.63
N TYR A 175 -14.00 -3.53 -10.62
CA TYR A 175 -12.97 -2.66 -11.19
C TYR A 175 -13.54 -1.43 -11.91
N ASP A 176 -14.79 -1.43 -12.38
CA ASP A 176 -15.38 -0.25 -13.00
C ASP A 176 -15.52 0.92 -12.00
N CYS A 177 -15.58 0.61 -10.69
CA CYS A 177 -15.62 1.61 -9.62
C CYS A 177 -14.32 2.43 -9.51
N TYR A 178 -13.25 2.08 -10.23
CA TYR A 178 -12.08 2.95 -10.36
C TYR A 178 -12.39 4.23 -11.15
N SER A 179 -13.34 4.20 -12.10
CA SER A 179 -13.75 5.36 -12.89
C SER A 179 -14.73 6.25 -12.12
N ILE A 180 -14.43 7.55 -12.08
CA ILE A 180 -15.31 8.54 -11.46
C ILE A 180 -16.59 8.69 -12.27
N SER A 181 -16.52 8.67 -13.61
CA SER A 181 -17.74 8.78 -14.43
C SER A 181 -18.64 7.55 -14.33
N TYR A 182 -18.06 6.35 -14.18
CA TYR A 182 -18.86 5.15 -13.89
C TYR A 182 -19.63 5.31 -12.58
N VAL A 183 -18.93 5.67 -11.48
CA VAL A 183 -19.57 5.86 -10.17
C VAL A 183 -20.61 6.98 -10.23
N SER A 184 -20.29 8.11 -10.83
CA SER A 184 -21.19 9.26 -11.05
C SER A 184 -22.46 8.86 -11.79
N THR A 185 -22.33 8.15 -12.92
CA THR A 185 -23.46 7.70 -13.74
C THR A 185 -24.37 6.78 -12.96
N ARG A 186 -23.80 5.79 -12.25
CA ARG A 186 -24.59 4.81 -11.49
C ARG A 186 -25.26 5.43 -10.27
N ARG A 187 -24.64 6.42 -9.63
CA ARG A 187 -25.18 7.16 -8.48
C ARG A 187 -26.12 8.30 -8.88
N LYS A 188 -26.10 8.72 -10.16
CA LYS A 188 -26.83 9.88 -10.69
C LYS A 188 -26.50 11.17 -9.94
N ILE A 189 -25.21 11.37 -9.61
CA ILE A 189 -24.69 12.59 -8.98
C ILE A 189 -23.49 13.11 -9.77
N PRO A 190 -23.19 14.43 -9.74
CA PRO A 190 -22.03 15.00 -10.41
C PRO A 190 -20.69 14.34 -10.01
N PRO A 191 -19.70 14.24 -10.94
CA PRO A 191 -18.34 13.77 -10.63
C PRO A 191 -17.68 14.48 -9.45
N ALA A 192 -17.87 15.80 -9.33
CA ALA A 192 -17.32 16.58 -8.22
C ALA A 192 -17.83 16.08 -6.85
N ASP A 193 -19.13 15.78 -6.75
CA ASP A 193 -19.73 15.25 -5.53
C ASP A 193 -19.20 13.84 -5.20
N VAL A 194 -18.99 12.99 -6.21
CA VAL A 194 -18.33 11.69 -6.03
C VAL A 194 -16.94 11.87 -5.41
N THR A 195 -16.10 12.73 -5.99
CA THR A 195 -14.74 12.97 -5.49
C THR A 195 -14.73 13.55 -4.07
N ALA A 196 -15.67 14.46 -3.76
CA ALA A 196 -15.81 15.02 -2.43
C ALA A 196 -16.26 13.98 -1.39
N MET A 197 -17.21 13.11 -1.74
CA MET A 197 -17.66 12.03 -0.87
C MET A 197 -16.57 10.98 -0.62
N LEU A 198 -15.80 10.62 -1.65
CA LEU A 198 -14.63 9.74 -1.50
C LEU A 198 -13.59 10.35 -0.56
N ALA A 199 -13.29 11.63 -0.71
CA ALA A 199 -12.42 12.36 0.22
C ALA A 199 -13.01 12.38 1.64
N GLY A 200 -14.33 12.49 1.79
CA GLY A 200 -15.02 12.38 3.07
C GLY A 200 -14.90 11.01 3.74
N ILE A 201 -14.73 9.92 2.98
CA ILE A 201 -14.36 8.60 3.55
C ILE A 201 -12.98 8.69 4.20
N GLY A 202 -12.00 9.22 3.47
CA GLY A 202 -10.64 9.41 3.97
C GLY A 202 -10.59 10.27 5.25
N ASP A 203 -11.32 11.40 5.27
CA ASP A 203 -11.37 12.27 6.45
C ASP A 203 -11.94 11.57 7.69
N ARG A 204 -12.97 10.73 7.52
CA ARG A 204 -13.51 9.90 8.60
C ARG A 204 -12.48 8.90 9.12
N MET A 205 -11.69 8.29 8.22
CA MET A 205 -10.61 7.39 8.63
C MET A 205 -9.54 8.15 9.43
N ALA A 206 -9.17 9.37 9.03
CA ALA A 206 -8.27 10.22 9.80
C ALA A 206 -8.85 10.59 11.19
N ALA A 207 -10.16 10.80 11.31
CA ALA A 207 -10.81 10.99 12.61
C ALA A 207 -10.67 9.75 13.52
N ILE A 208 -10.86 8.55 12.96
CA ILE A 208 -10.64 7.30 13.72
C ILE A 208 -9.18 7.16 14.15
N MET A 209 -8.22 7.52 13.30
CA MET A 209 -6.79 7.52 13.68
C MET A 209 -6.52 8.45 14.86
N ALA A 210 -7.10 9.65 14.87
CA ALA A 210 -6.95 10.59 15.98
C ALA A 210 -7.41 10.00 17.33
N GLU A 211 -8.45 9.17 17.30
CA GLU A 211 -8.99 8.52 18.49
C GLU A 211 -8.17 7.31 18.94
N GLU A 212 -7.77 6.46 17.98
CA GLU A 212 -7.19 5.15 18.31
C GLU A 212 -5.66 5.17 18.34
N TYR A 213 -5.03 5.70 17.29
CA TYR A 213 -3.58 5.64 17.09
C TYR A 213 -3.08 6.81 16.24
N GLN A 214 -2.87 7.96 16.89
CA GLN A 214 -2.60 9.26 16.25
C GLN A 214 -1.28 9.34 15.46
N ASP A 215 -0.32 8.48 15.77
CA ASP A 215 1.01 8.39 15.16
C ASP A 215 1.14 7.16 14.24
N ALA A 216 0.04 6.44 13.99
CA ALA A 216 0.04 5.28 13.11
C ALA A 216 0.55 5.62 11.69
N VAL A 217 1.32 4.69 11.14
CA VAL A 217 1.69 4.67 9.73
C VAL A 217 0.63 3.89 8.94
N VAL A 218 0.07 4.49 7.90
CA VAL A 218 -0.83 3.79 6.97
C VAL A 218 -0.09 3.51 5.69
N TRP A 219 0.20 2.23 5.46
CA TRP A 219 0.85 1.78 4.24
C TRP A 219 -0.18 1.36 3.22
N PHE A 220 -0.38 2.17 2.19
CA PHE A 220 -1.26 1.84 1.09
C PHE A 220 -0.54 0.93 0.10
N LEU A 221 -1.13 -0.22 -0.26
CA LEU A 221 -0.57 -1.03 -1.34
C LEU A 221 -0.72 -0.31 -2.69
N THR A 222 -1.87 0.34 -2.91
CA THR A 222 -2.12 1.19 -4.08
C THR A 222 -2.83 2.47 -3.65
N THR A 223 -2.38 3.61 -4.18
CA THR A 223 -3.03 4.91 -3.94
C THR A 223 -3.70 5.48 -5.20
N GLY A 224 -3.20 5.15 -6.39
CA GLY A 224 -3.65 5.75 -7.64
C GLY A 224 -3.10 7.15 -7.92
N LEU A 225 -2.28 7.72 -7.03
CA LEU A 225 -1.75 9.08 -7.16
C LEU A 225 -0.77 9.23 -8.33
N SER A 226 -0.19 8.14 -8.81
CA SER A 226 0.73 8.11 -9.94
C SER A 226 0.05 8.13 -11.31
N VAL A 227 -1.30 8.17 -11.35
CA VAL A 227 -2.10 8.23 -12.58
C VAL A 227 -3.10 9.39 -12.50
N PRO A 228 -2.62 10.65 -12.50
CA PRO A 228 -3.46 11.85 -12.34
C PRO A 228 -4.45 12.10 -13.48
N ASP A 229 -4.24 11.44 -14.61
CA ASP A 229 -4.96 11.56 -15.87
C ASP A 229 -5.66 10.26 -16.28
N PHE A 230 -6.04 9.43 -15.30
CA PHE A 230 -6.70 8.15 -15.53
C PHE A 230 -7.96 8.29 -16.39
N GLU A 231 -8.74 9.34 -16.14
CA GLU A 231 -9.97 9.64 -16.87
C GLU A 231 -10.04 11.12 -17.23
N VAL A 232 -10.65 11.45 -18.38
CA VAL A 232 -10.90 12.82 -18.83
C VAL A 232 -12.39 12.99 -19.08
N SER A 233 -13.03 13.96 -18.41
CA SER A 233 -14.42 14.32 -18.70
C SER A 233 -14.59 14.90 -20.10
N SER A 234 -15.84 14.96 -20.57
CA SER A 234 -16.22 15.72 -21.77
C SER A 234 -15.86 17.21 -21.71
N ALA A 235 -15.65 17.77 -20.50
CA ALA A 235 -15.21 19.14 -20.28
C ALA A 235 -13.68 19.30 -20.23
N GLY A 236 -12.91 18.23 -20.44
CA GLY A 236 -11.45 18.25 -20.42
C GLY A 236 -10.82 18.18 -19.02
N GLN A 237 -11.62 17.97 -17.97
CA GLN A 237 -11.11 17.78 -16.61
C GLN A 237 -10.55 16.35 -16.43
N PHE A 238 -9.30 16.26 -15.95
CA PHE A 238 -8.66 15.02 -15.56
C PHE A 238 -9.11 14.57 -14.16
N TYR A 239 -9.30 13.26 -14.00
CA TYR A 239 -9.57 12.61 -12.71
C TYR A 239 -8.53 11.52 -12.43
N TYR A 240 -8.19 11.40 -11.15
CA TYR A 240 -7.57 10.20 -10.62
C TYR A 240 -8.58 9.05 -10.59
N ILE A 241 -8.07 7.84 -10.34
CA ILE A 241 -8.92 6.73 -9.92
C ILE A 241 -9.57 6.98 -8.55
N SER A 242 -10.74 6.38 -8.29
CA SER A 242 -11.51 6.56 -7.05
C SER A 242 -10.70 6.43 -5.73
N PRO A 243 -9.83 5.42 -5.53
CA PRO A 243 -9.00 5.33 -4.32
C PRO A 243 -8.13 6.54 -4.01
N ALA A 244 -7.64 7.25 -5.02
CA ALA A 244 -6.78 8.41 -4.82
C ALA A 244 -7.49 9.50 -4.01
N TYR A 245 -8.80 9.69 -4.23
CA TYR A 245 -9.58 10.66 -3.48
C TYR A 245 -9.76 10.27 -2.01
N ILE A 246 -9.87 8.96 -1.70
CA ILE A 246 -9.89 8.47 -0.31
C ILE A 246 -8.54 8.77 0.36
N VAL A 247 -7.42 8.47 -0.31
CA VAL A 247 -6.07 8.76 0.21
C VAL A 247 -5.88 10.25 0.47
N LEU A 248 -6.22 11.11 -0.51
CA LEU A 248 -6.12 12.57 -0.38
C LEU A 248 -6.98 13.10 0.77
N GLY A 249 -8.21 12.59 0.91
CA GLY A 249 -9.09 12.96 2.01
C GLY A 249 -8.52 12.59 3.38
N MET A 250 -7.87 11.43 3.48
CA MET A 250 -7.24 10.95 4.71
C MET A 250 -6.00 11.77 5.08
N VAL A 251 -5.12 12.04 4.12
CA VAL A 251 -3.93 12.87 4.30
C VAL A 251 -4.31 14.29 4.73
N GLU A 252 -5.27 14.91 4.03
CA GLU A 252 -5.76 16.24 4.35
C GLU A 252 -6.46 16.28 5.71
N GLY A 253 -7.27 15.27 6.01
CA GLY A 253 -7.96 15.14 7.29
C GLY A 253 -7.01 14.96 8.47
N ALA A 254 -5.92 14.21 8.29
CA ALA A 254 -4.88 14.03 9.29
C ALA A 254 -4.10 15.34 9.53
N LYS A 255 -3.72 16.04 8.46
CA LYS A 255 -3.04 17.35 8.54
C LYS A 255 -3.90 18.40 9.26
N LYS A 256 -5.19 18.49 8.94
CA LYS A 256 -6.14 19.38 9.63
C LYS A 256 -6.28 19.11 11.13
N ARG A 257 -6.11 17.85 11.53
CA ARG A 257 -6.19 17.40 12.94
C ARG A 257 -4.83 17.45 13.65
N GLY A 258 -3.75 17.81 12.97
CA GLY A 258 -2.40 17.87 13.54
C GLY A 258 -1.85 16.49 13.92
N LEU A 259 -2.27 15.42 13.24
CA LEU A 259 -1.80 14.06 13.52
C LEU A 259 -0.33 13.89 13.15
N TRP A 260 0.37 13.02 13.86
CA TRP A 260 1.78 12.68 13.59
C TRP A 260 1.91 11.48 12.66
N SER A 261 0.78 10.92 12.22
CA SER A 261 0.67 9.79 11.30
C SER A 261 1.52 9.98 10.05
N LYS A 262 1.95 8.88 9.44
CA LYS A 262 2.57 8.89 8.10
C LYS A 262 1.74 8.05 7.14
N PHE A 263 1.76 8.44 5.87
CA PHE A 263 1.05 7.77 4.79
C PHE A 263 2.06 7.32 3.75
N ILE A 264 2.16 6.02 3.52
CA ILE A 264 3.10 5.48 2.54
C ILE A 264 2.34 5.15 1.26
N ASP A 265 2.71 5.79 0.16
CA ASP A 265 2.29 5.36 -1.17
C ASP A 265 3.15 4.16 -1.60
N GLY A 266 2.68 2.94 -1.32
CA GLY A 266 3.41 1.70 -1.57
C GLY A 266 3.51 1.29 -3.05
N ASP A 267 2.81 1.99 -3.93
CA ASP A 267 3.04 1.97 -5.38
C ASP A 267 3.06 0.59 -6.07
N LYS A 268 2.06 -0.25 -5.76
CA LYS A 268 1.79 -1.50 -6.49
C LYS A 268 1.65 -1.32 -8.00
N THR A 269 1.31 -0.11 -8.49
CA THR A 269 0.86 0.11 -9.87
C THR A 269 1.87 0.81 -10.78
N SER A 270 2.70 1.77 -10.32
CA SER A 270 3.53 2.57 -11.25
C SER A 270 4.99 2.14 -11.36
N ILE A 271 5.70 1.95 -10.24
CA ILE A 271 6.90 1.11 -10.17
C ILE A 271 6.49 -0.32 -10.47
N GLY A 272 5.37 -0.75 -9.90
CA GLY A 272 4.78 -2.03 -10.19
C GLY A 272 5.45 -3.17 -9.43
N LEU A 273 4.89 -4.36 -9.60
CA LEU A 273 5.38 -5.58 -8.94
C LEU A 273 6.48 -6.29 -9.74
N TYR A 274 6.80 -5.83 -10.95
CA TYR A 274 7.84 -6.44 -11.77
C TYR A 274 8.45 -5.39 -12.70
N SER A 275 9.71 -5.61 -13.05
CA SER A 275 10.42 -4.92 -14.12
C SER A 275 11.14 -5.93 -14.99
N LYS A 276 11.42 -5.57 -16.24
CA LYS A 276 12.12 -6.47 -17.17
C LYS A 276 13.62 -6.56 -16.86
N ASP A 277 14.17 -5.44 -16.42
CA ASP A 277 15.55 -5.22 -15.99
C ASP A 277 15.62 -3.97 -15.09
N LEU A 278 16.84 -3.62 -14.68
CA LEU A 278 17.12 -2.45 -13.85
C LEU A 278 16.78 -1.12 -14.56
N MET A 279 17.00 -1.02 -15.87
CA MET A 279 16.74 0.21 -16.63
C MET A 279 15.23 0.49 -16.73
N ASP A 280 14.41 -0.56 -16.92
CA ASP A 280 12.96 -0.49 -16.86
C ASP A 280 12.50 -0.02 -15.47
N LEU A 281 13.10 -0.55 -14.40
CA LEU A 281 12.82 -0.10 -13.03
C LEU A 281 13.12 1.39 -12.83
N GLU A 282 14.33 1.84 -13.17
CA GLU A 282 14.74 3.25 -13.06
C GLU A 282 13.83 4.17 -13.89
N THR A 283 13.43 3.72 -15.07
CA THR A 283 12.48 4.45 -15.92
C THR A 283 11.13 4.61 -15.24
N LYS A 284 10.61 3.56 -14.60
CA LYS A 284 9.34 3.61 -13.86
C LYS A 284 9.43 4.50 -12.63
N ILE A 285 10.52 4.43 -11.86
CA ILE A 285 10.81 5.31 -10.71
C ILE A 285 10.74 6.77 -11.18
N ASN A 286 11.52 7.14 -12.20
CA ASN A 286 11.56 8.50 -12.73
C ASN A 286 10.19 8.97 -13.26
N ARG A 287 9.42 8.08 -13.91
CA ARG A 287 8.08 8.40 -14.39
C ARG A 287 7.13 8.69 -13.23
N ARG A 288 7.14 7.84 -12.21
CA ARG A 288 6.31 8.02 -11.02
C ARG A 288 6.64 9.33 -10.32
N GLU A 289 7.92 9.60 -10.05
CA GLU A 289 8.34 10.81 -9.35
C GLU A 289 7.79 12.06 -10.01
N ARG A 290 7.82 12.13 -11.35
CA ARG A 290 7.19 13.22 -12.09
C ARG A 290 5.67 13.27 -11.91
N ALA A 291 4.99 12.12 -11.97
CA ALA A 291 3.54 12.04 -11.86
C ALA A 291 3.04 12.47 -10.46
N VAL A 292 3.77 12.09 -9.39
CA VAL A 292 3.37 12.39 -8.01
C VAL A 292 4.00 13.66 -7.44
N ALA A 293 4.92 14.32 -8.16
CA ALA A 293 5.67 15.46 -7.66
C ALA A 293 4.78 16.56 -7.04
N LEU A 294 3.70 16.92 -7.72
CA LEU A 294 2.79 17.97 -7.25
C LEU A 294 2.12 17.59 -5.92
N VAL A 295 1.55 16.38 -5.83
CA VAL A 295 0.87 15.94 -4.61
C VAL A 295 1.86 15.72 -3.46
N MET A 296 3.02 15.11 -3.72
CA MET A 296 4.07 14.90 -2.73
C MET A 296 4.58 16.23 -2.18
N SER A 297 4.79 17.24 -3.02
CA SER A 297 5.25 18.58 -2.59
C SER A 297 4.25 19.29 -1.66
N LYS A 298 2.95 19.00 -1.79
CA LYS A 298 1.90 19.56 -0.93
C LYS A 298 1.87 18.91 0.47
N TYR A 299 2.31 17.67 0.56
CA TYR A 299 2.17 16.81 1.74
C TYR A 299 3.51 16.20 2.19
N THR A 300 4.63 16.89 1.97
CA THR A 300 6.00 16.38 2.19
C THR A 300 6.27 15.91 3.61
N ASP A 301 5.54 16.45 4.59
CA ASP A 301 5.67 16.14 6.00
C ASP A 301 4.98 14.84 6.42
N ILE A 302 4.03 14.35 5.61
CA ILE A 302 3.10 13.30 6.05
C ILE A 302 2.91 12.18 5.01
N LEU A 303 3.04 12.48 3.71
CA LEU A 303 2.95 11.52 2.62
C LEU A 303 4.37 11.16 2.15
N LEU A 304 4.70 9.88 2.23
CA LEU A 304 6.02 9.33 1.96
C LEU A 304 5.95 8.38 0.75
N PRO A 305 6.96 8.39 -0.13
CA PRO A 305 7.02 7.42 -1.20
C PRO A 305 7.50 6.07 -0.66
N GLY A 306 6.80 4.99 -1.00
CA GLY A 306 7.28 3.62 -0.88
C GLY A 306 7.41 2.96 -2.24
N ALA A 307 7.84 1.69 -2.27
CA ALA A 307 7.91 0.90 -3.49
C ALA A 307 7.58 -0.57 -3.23
N ALA A 308 7.25 -1.27 -4.32
CA ALA A 308 6.90 -2.68 -4.32
C ALA A 308 7.80 -3.48 -5.27
N VAL A 309 7.99 -4.76 -5.00
CA VAL A 309 8.50 -5.72 -5.99
C VAL A 309 8.00 -7.14 -5.65
N ALA A 310 7.68 -7.93 -6.67
CA ALA A 310 7.35 -9.34 -6.57
C ALA A 310 8.46 -10.18 -7.26
N PRO A 311 9.55 -10.49 -6.53
CA PRO A 311 10.67 -11.24 -7.10
C PRO A 311 10.34 -12.72 -7.29
N TRP A 312 11.02 -13.36 -8.25
CA TRP A 312 10.97 -14.82 -8.48
C TRP A 312 12.38 -15.42 -8.40
N HIS A 313 12.44 -16.72 -8.11
CA HIS A 313 13.70 -17.47 -8.05
C HIS A 313 13.88 -18.45 -9.21
N ASP A 314 12.83 -18.64 -10.03
CA ASP A 314 12.84 -19.47 -11.22
C ASP A 314 11.82 -18.92 -12.22
N LEU A 315 12.30 -18.57 -13.43
CA LEU A 315 11.47 -18.09 -14.53
C LEU A 315 10.38 -19.11 -14.95
N GLY A 316 10.59 -20.40 -14.73
CA GLY A 316 9.61 -21.45 -14.99
C GLY A 316 8.39 -21.40 -14.06
N LEU A 317 8.52 -20.74 -12.90
CA LEU A 317 7.44 -20.66 -11.90
C LEU A 317 6.52 -19.45 -12.09
N ILE A 318 6.92 -18.45 -12.87
CA ILE A 318 6.10 -17.26 -13.04
C ILE A 318 4.84 -17.57 -13.85
N LYS A 319 3.70 -17.03 -13.41
CA LYS A 319 2.40 -17.21 -14.05
C LYS A 319 1.56 -15.92 -14.02
N GLY A 320 0.37 -16.00 -14.62
CA GLY A 320 -0.64 -14.94 -14.61
C GLY A 320 -0.11 -13.57 -15.01
N TRP A 321 -0.38 -12.57 -14.17
CA TRP A 321 -0.07 -11.17 -14.46
C TRP A 321 1.44 -10.86 -14.44
N ILE A 322 2.26 -11.63 -13.71
CA ILE A 322 3.73 -11.48 -13.77
C ILE A 322 4.21 -11.89 -15.16
N LYS A 323 3.85 -13.09 -15.59
CA LYS A 323 4.24 -13.63 -16.91
C LYS A 323 3.75 -12.75 -18.06
N GLN A 324 2.52 -12.26 -17.99
CA GLN A 324 1.96 -11.32 -18.99
C GLN A 324 2.74 -10.00 -19.05
N GLY A 325 3.19 -9.53 -17.89
CA GLY A 325 3.86 -8.25 -17.75
C GLY A 325 5.31 -8.23 -18.22
N VAL A 326 6.10 -9.20 -17.75
CA VAL A 326 7.53 -9.31 -18.14
C VAL A 326 7.68 -9.83 -19.56
N GLY A 327 6.76 -10.71 -19.99
CA GLY A 327 6.84 -11.43 -21.26
C GLY A 327 8.05 -12.36 -21.34
N ASP A 328 8.45 -12.73 -22.55
CA ASP A 328 9.57 -13.66 -22.77
C ASP A 328 10.97 -13.00 -22.64
N LYS A 329 11.04 -11.73 -22.22
CA LYS A 329 12.25 -10.90 -22.27
C LYS A 329 12.56 -10.27 -20.92
N THR A 330 12.76 -11.11 -19.91
CA THR A 330 13.31 -10.67 -18.63
C THR A 330 14.76 -11.08 -18.49
N PHE A 331 15.54 -10.25 -17.80
CA PHE A 331 16.92 -10.54 -17.45
C PHE A 331 17.05 -11.28 -16.12
N TYR A 332 15.94 -11.48 -15.39
CA TYR A 332 15.92 -12.21 -14.13
C TYR A 332 15.55 -13.67 -14.36
N ASN A 333 16.53 -14.56 -14.24
CA ASN A 333 16.35 -16.01 -14.31
C ASN A 333 16.18 -16.60 -12.92
N ASP A 334 16.87 -16.04 -11.93
CA ASP A 334 16.81 -16.45 -10.53
C ASP A 334 16.75 -15.26 -9.56
N ILE A 335 16.72 -15.56 -8.25
CA ILE A 335 16.59 -14.54 -7.20
C ILE A 335 17.83 -13.65 -7.07
N SER A 336 19.02 -14.17 -7.41
CA SER A 336 20.26 -13.41 -7.30
C SER A 336 20.35 -12.29 -8.33
N ASP A 337 19.69 -12.45 -9.49
CA ASP A 337 19.57 -11.41 -10.50
C ASP A 337 18.82 -10.17 -9.98
N PHE A 338 17.99 -10.30 -8.93
CA PHE A 338 17.28 -9.18 -8.31
C PHE A 338 18.14 -8.32 -7.38
N GLY A 339 19.39 -8.71 -7.08
CA GLY A 339 20.24 -7.98 -6.13
C GLY A 339 20.38 -6.48 -6.44
N SER A 340 20.63 -6.13 -7.72
CA SER A 340 20.70 -4.72 -8.15
C SER A 340 19.35 -4.01 -8.11
N THR A 341 18.24 -4.74 -8.31
CA THR A 341 16.89 -4.20 -8.15
C THR A 341 16.59 -3.89 -6.69
N PHE A 342 16.94 -4.78 -5.76
CA PHE A 342 16.80 -4.52 -4.33
C PHE A 342 17.66 -3.33 -3.90
N ASP A 343 18.93 -3.27 -4.34
CA ASP A 343 19.83 -2.15 -4.05
C ASP A 343 19.24 -0.81 -4.54
N CYS A 344 18.69 -0.78 -5.75
CA CYS A 344 18.05 0.40 -6.34
C CYS A 344 16.83 0.84 -5.52
N LEU A 345 15.90 -0.08 -5.24
CA LEU A 345 14.67 0.21 -4.49
C LEU A 345 14.97 0.70 -3.07
N LEU A 346 15.85 0.00 -2.35
CA LEU A 346 16.20 0.34 -0.97
C LEU A 346 17.05 1.61 -0.87
N SER A 347 17.74 2.00 -1.95
CA SER A 347 18.40 3.32 -2.01
C SER A 347 17.42 4.46 -2.31
N ALA A 348 16.39 4.20 -3.11
CA ALA A 348 15.43 5.21 -3.54
C ALA A 348 14.30 5.43 -2.54
N TYR A 349 13.90 4.40 -1.78
CA TYR A 349 12.72 4.43 -0.93
C TYR A 349 12.98 3.97 0.50
N PRO A 350 12.52 4.71 1.52
CA PRO A 350 12.64 4.30 2.91
C PRO A 350 11.68 3.17 3.29
N TYR A 351 10.66 2.89 2.48
CA TYR A 351 9.67 1.84 2.69
C TYR A 351 9.57 0.98 1.43
N VAL A 352 9.99 -0.28 1.53
CA VAL A 352 9.90 -1.23 0.42
C VAL A 352 9.14 -2.45 0.92
N TRP A 353 8.15 -2.89 0.16
CA TRP A 353 7.46 -4.13 0.45
C TRP A 353 7.74 -5.17 -0.63
N ILE A 354 8.00 -6.39 -0.18
CA ILE A 354 8.23 -7.55 -1.04
C ILE A 354 6.93 -8.34 -1.09
N TYR A 355 6.39 -8.46 -2.30
CA TYR A 355 5.18 -9.24 -2.52
C TYR A 355 5.53 -10.69 -2.81
N ALA A 356 5.38 -11.55 -1.80
CA ALA A 356 5.49 -12.99 -1.99
C ALA A 356 4.22 -13.54 -2.63
N SER A 357 4.10 -13.31 -3.93
CA SER A 357 2.97 -13.74 -4.74
C SER A 357 3.09 -15.20 -5.13
N SER A 358 1.98 -15.94 -5.05
CA SER A 358 1.92 -17.28 -5.66
C SER A 358 2.18 -17.24 -7.18
N GLU A 359 1.96 -16.10 -7.83
CA GLU A 359 2.27 -15.90 -9.25
C GLU A 359 3.76 -15.79 -9.54
N ALA A 360 4.58 -15.53 -8.51
CA ALA A 360 6.05 -15.47 -8.60
C ALA A 360 6.71 -16.78 -8.12
N GLY A 361 5.91 -17.76 -7.66
CA GLY A 361 6.43 -18.97 -7.01
C GLY A 361 7.05 -18.74 -5.64
N TYR A 362 6.92 -17.54 -5.04
CA TYR A 362 7.50 -17.25 -3.74
C TYR A 362 6.56 -17.66 -2.60
N ASN A 363 6.96 -18.68 -1.84
CA ASN A 363 6.36 -19.01 -0.55
C ASN A 363 7.30 -18.70 0.62
N PRO A 364 7.01 -17.68 1.45
CA PRO A 364 7.89 -17.28 2.54
C PRO A 364 7.84 -18.22 3.76
N TYR A 365 6.91 -19.19 3.78
CA TYR A 365 6.75 -20.18 4.85
C TYR A 365 7.21 -21.58 4.46
N ASN A 366 7.68 -21.77 3.22
CA ASN A 366 8.44 -22.95 2.85
C ASN A 366 9.93 -22.66 3.11
N PRO A 367 10.60 -23.38 4.04
CA PRO A 367 11.99 -23.09 4.42
C PRO A 367 12.97 -23.09 3.23
N ASP A 368 12.84 -24.06 2.31
CA ASP A 368 13.75 -24.20 1.17
C ASP A 368 13.61 -23.01 0.21
N VAL A 369 12.38 -22.56 -0.03
CA VAL A 369 12.11 -21.40 -0.88
C VAL A 369 12.50 -20.11 -0.17
N ALA A 370 12.05 -19.93 1.07
CA ALA A 370 12.29 -18.71 1.85
C ALA A 370 13.79 -18.40 2.01
N GLN A 371 14.63 -19.42 2.23
CA GLN A 371 16.07 -19.24 2.38
C GLN A 371 16.72 -18.58 1.16
N LEU A 372 16.25 -18.88 -0.06
CA LEU A 372 16.76 -18.29 -1.30
C LEU A 372 16.58 -16.76 -1.28
N TYR A 373 15.38 -16.30 -0.92
CA TYR A 373 15.03 -14.88 -0.86
C TYR A 373 15.69 -14.19 0.33
N ASN A 374 15.67 -14.83 1.50
CA ASN A 374 16.26 -14.30 2.72
C ASN A 374 17.76 -14.02 2.55
N ASN A 375 18.49 -14.90 1.88
CA ASN A 375 19.92 -14.71 1.60
C ASN A 375 20.19 -13.45 0.78
N GLU A 376 19.48 -13.25 -0.34
CA GLU A 376 19.74 -12.10 -1.20
C GLU A 376 19.27 -10.79 -0.55
N LEU A 377 18.11 -10.80 0.10
CA LEU A 377 17.59 -9.62 0.82
C LEU A 377 18.47 -9.24 2.01
N ALA A 378 18.96 -10.20 2.79
CA ALA A 378 19.88 -9.92 3.91
C ALA A 378 21.18 -9.31 3.42
N LYS A 379 21.77 -9.87 2.35
CA LYS A 379 22.98 -9.33 1.70
C LYS A 379 22.79 -7.88 1.26
N THR A 380 21.66 -7.55 0.65
CA THR A 380 21.37 -6.15 0.29
C THR A 380 21.15 -5.27 1.51
N LYS A 381 20.34 -5.71 2.49
CA LYS A 381 20.02 -4.91 3.69
C LYS A 381 21.26 -4.57 4.51
N MET A 382 22.22 -5.50 4.64
CA MET A 382 23.49 -5.26 5.32
C MET A 382 24.30 -4.09 4.73
N LYS A 383 24.21 -3.83 3.42
CA LYS A 383 24.92 -2.70 2.77
C LYS A 383 24.48 -1.33 3.30
N PHE A 384 23.26 -1.22 3.80
CA PHE A 384 22.70 0.04 4.33
C PHE A 384 23.05 0.24 5.80
N TRP A 385 23.28 -0.84 6.55
CA TRP A 385 23.63 -0.77 7.97
C TRP A 385 25.07 -0.29 8.19
N HIS A 386 25.98 -0.60 7.26
CA HIS A 386 27.40 -0.22 7.34
C HIS A 386 27.76 1.14 6.72
N ARG A 387 26.77 1.91 6.24
CA ARG A 387 26.98 3.28 5.71
C ARG A 387 26.80 4.38 6.76
N LYS A 388 26.55 4.00 8.02
CA LYS A 388 26.66 4.86 9.20
C LYS A 388 28.05 4.68 9.81
#